data_AF-A0A075HRD6-F1
#
_entry.id   AF-A0A075HRD6-F1
#
_cell.length_a   1.000
_cell.length_b   1.000
_cell.length_c   1.000
_cell.angle_alpha   90.00
_cell.angle_beta   90.00
_cell.angle_gamma   90.00
#
_symmetry.space_group_name_H-M   'P 1'
#
loop_
_entity.id
_entity.type
_entity.pdbx_description
1 polymer ?
#
loop_
_entity_poly.entity_id
_entity_poly.type
_entity_poly.pdbx_seq_one_letter_code
_entity_poly.pdbx_strand_id
1 'polypeptide(L)'
;MAKLRKAARGKHRWVGLTVDESIKNRQGLEEIIGQIDALGGQCKLFDFVDGQAIIRIPLESYNSAKSILEFGCKGLVSQTSSGKIRLVRERMGIKVSRKKR
;
A
#
# COMPACT_ATOMS: atom_id res chain seq x y z
N MET A 1 19.19 -11.16 22.70
CA MET A 1 19.12 -10.97 21.23
C MET A 1 18.87 -9.51 20.92
N ALA A 2 19.88 -8.80 20.40
CA ALA A 2 19.78 -7.37 20.13
C ALA A 2 18.78 -7.08 19.00
N LYS A 3 17.77 -6.25 19.27
CA LYS A 3 16.88 -5.70 18.24
C LYS A 3 17.74 -5.06 17.15
N LEU A 4 17.63 -5.54 15.90
CA LEU A 4 18.33 -4.97 14.74
C LEU A 4 18.28 -3.43 14.79
N ARG A 5 19.47 -2.80 14.73
CA ARG A 5 19.65 -1.34 14.75
C ARG A 5 18.77 -0.72 13.67
N LYS A 6 18.22 0.48 13.91
CA LYS A 6 17.29 1.18 12.99
C LYS A 6 17.73 1.19 11.51
N ALA A 7 19.04 1.17 11.24
CA ALA A 7 19.62 1.13 9.90
C ALA A 7 19.42 -0.21 9.15
N ALA A 8 19.30 -1.34 9.85
CA ALA A 8 19.17 -2.67 9.25
C ALA A 8 17.72 -3.12 9.03
N ARG A 9 16.74 -2.27 9.38
CA ARG A 9 15.32 -2.54 9.18
C ARG A 9 14.95 -2.08 7.77
N GLY A 10 14.84 -3.03 6.83
CA GLY A 10 14.58 -2.76 5.41
C GLY A 10 13.61 -1.60 5.17
N LYS A 11 14.02 -0.67 4.30
CA LYS A 11 13.23 0.52 3.95
C LYS A 11 11.98 0.09 3.19
N HIS A 12 10.84 0.62 3.61
CA HIS A 12 9.56 0.40 2.94
C HIS A 12 8.85 1.72 2.71
N ARG A 13 7.91 1.71 1.77
CA ARG A 13 7.00 2.81 1.50
C ARG A 13 5.58 2.33 1.76
N TRP A 14 4.79 3.19 2.39
CA TRP A 14 3.35 3.06 2.43
C TRP A 14 2.80 3.78 1.22
N VAL A 15 1.93 3.11 0.47
CA VAL A 15 1.30 3.66 -0.73
C VAL A 15 -0.21 3.61 -0.53
N GLY A 16 -0.83 4.77 -0.64
CA GLY A 16 -2.27 4.94 -0.72
C GLY A 16 -2.68 4.82 -2.18
N LEU A 17 -3.56 3.87 -2.44
CA LEU A 17 -4.12 3.55 -3.74
C LEU A 17 -5.60 3.88 -3.71
N THR A 18 -6.11 4.43 -4.80
CA THR A 18 -7.54 4.40 -5.09
C THR A 18 -7.82 3.17 -5.91
N VAL A 19 -8.87 2.47 -5.52
CA VAL A 19 -9.35 1.25 -6.10
C VAL A 19 -10.60 1.61 -6.88
N ASP A 20 -10.64 1.21 -8.13
CA ASP A 20 -11.79 1.40 -9.00
C ASP A 20 -13.06 0.75 -8.39
N GLU A 21 -14.23 1.33 -8.65
CA GLU A 21 -15.52 0.85 -8.13
C GLU A 21 -15.83 -0.61 -8.51
N SER A 22 -15.17 -1.11 -9.55
CA SER A 22 -15.20 -2.50 -9.99
C SER A 22 -14.66 -3.49 -8.94
N ILE A 23 -13.76 -3.05 -8.06
CA ILE A 23 -13.10 -3.91 -7.06
C ILE A 23 -13.62 -3.56 -5.66
N LYS A 24 -14.74 -4.19 -5.28
CA LYS A 24 -15.32 -4.07 -3.92
C LYS A 24 -14.76 -5.08 -2.94
N ASN A 25 -14.04 -6.09 -3.42
CA ASN A 25 -13.55 -7.19 -2.61
C ASN A 25 -12.09 -7.00 -2.22
N ARG A 26 -11.83 -6.99 -0.92
CA ARG A 26 -10.47 -7.01 -0.35
C ARG A 26 -9.63 -8.16 -0.92
N GLN A 27 -10.23 -9.34 -1.06
CA GLN A 27 -9.55 -10.53 -1.57
C GLN A 27 -9.11 -10.37 -3.03
N GLY A 28 -9.99 -9.81 -3.88
CA GLY A 28 -9.65 -9.50 -5.27
C GLY A 28 -8.55 -8.44 -5.37
N LEU A 29 -8.58 -7.44 -4.49
CA LEU A 29 -7.50 -6.47 -4.39
C LEU A 29 -6.17 -7.11 -3.97
N GLU A 30 -6.16 -8.00 -2.97
CA GLU A 30 -4.97 -8.75 -2.56
C GLU A 30 -4.43 -9.62 -3.70
N GLU A 31 -5.31 -10.25 -4.48
CA GLU A 31 -4.92 -11.03 -5.66
C GLU A 31 -4.31 -10.15 -6.76
N ILE A 32 -4.92 -9.00 -7.07
CA ILE A 32 -4.38 -8.04 -8.04
C ILE A 32 -2.99 -7.56 -7.60
N ILE A 33 -2.84 -7.21 -6.32
CA ILE A 33 -1.54 -6.82 -5.74
C ILE A 33 -0.52 -7.95 -5.87
N GLY A 34 -0.93 -9.19 -5.60
CA GLY A 34 -0.08 -10.38 -5.76
C GLY A 34 0.28 -10.67 -7.22
N GLN A 35 -0.58 -10.33 -8.17
CA GLN A 35 -0.30 -10.46 -9.60
C GLN A 35 0.59 -9.33 -10.16
N ILE A 36 0.76 -8.22 -9.44
CA ILE A 36 1.66 -7.14 -9.87
C ILE A 36 3.08 -7.54 -9.44
N ASP A 37 3.79 -8.19 -10.36
CA ASP A 37 5.19 -8.59 -10.18
C ASP A 37 6.09 -7.39 -9.75
N ALA A 38 5.78 -6.20 -10.27
CA ALA A 38 6.48 -4.95 -9.95
C ALA A 38 6.44 -4.56 -8.45
N LEU A 39 5.48 -5.06 -7.67
CA LEU A 39 5.39 -4.77 -6.23
C LEU A 39 6.36 -5.61 -5.40
N GLY A 40 6.95 -6.65 -6.00
CA GLY A 40 7.73 -7.67 -5.33
C GLY A 40 6.85 -8.49 -4.39
N GLY A 41 7.09 -9.80 -4.29
CA GLY A 41 6.28 -10.73 -3.48
C GLY A 41 6.20 -10.42 -1.96
N GLN A 42 6.78 -9.31 -1.49
CA GLN A 42 6.72 -8.83 -0.12
C GLN A 42 5.70 -7.70 0.11
N CYS A 43 4.94 -7.31 -0.92
CA CYS A 43 3.85 -6.36 -0.76
C CYS A 43 2.74 -6.92 0.13
N LYS A 44 2.19 -6.09 1.01
CA LYS A 44 1.07 -6.46 1.89
C LYS A 44 0.00 -5.38 1.93
N LEU A 45 -1.25 -5.78 1.73
CA LEU A 45 -2.42 -4.93 1.93
C LEU A 45 -2.69 -4.76 3.44
N PHE A 46 -2.86 -3.52 3.89
CA PHE A 46 -3.17 -3.18 5.28
C PHE A 46 -4.61 -2.68 5.41
N ASP A 47 -4.90 -1.53 4.80
CA ASP A 47 -6.22 -0.92 4.83
C ASP A 47 -6.92 -1.08 3.49
N PHE A 48 -8.22 -1.30 3.54
CA PHE A 48 -9.12 -1.21 2.40
C PHE A 48 -10.45 -0.66 2.93
N VAL A 49 -10.81 0.56 2.53
CA VAL A 49 -11.97 1.30 3.00
C VAL A 49 -12.52 2.13 1.85
N ASP A 50 -13.78 1.90 1.48
CA ASP A 50 -14.54 2.75 0.55
C ASP A 50 -13.82 3.06 -0.79
N GLY A 51 -13.26 2.03 -1.44
CA GLY A 51 -12.50 2.22 -2.69
C GLY A 51 -11.10 2.84 -2.49
N GLN A 52 -10.61 2.92 -1.26
CA GLN A 52 -9.23 3.33 -0.97
C GLN A 52 -8.49 2.19 -0.28
N ALA A 53 -7.25 1.98 -0.68
CA ALA A 53 -6.40 0.94 -0.14
C ALA A 53 -5.06 1.51 0.33
N ILE A 54 -4.49 0.89 1.35
CA ILE A 54 -3.11 1.17 1.76
C ILE A 54 -2.33 -0.13 1.73
N ILE A 55 -1.24 -0.10 0.97
CA ILE A 55 -0.29 -1.20 0.88
C ILE A 55 1.07 -0.80 1.44
N ARG A 56 1.77 -1.79 1.97
CA ARG A 56 3.17 -1.68 2.37
C ARG A 56 4.01 -2.40 1.35
N ILE A 57 5.01 -1.70 0.79
CA ILE A 57 5.87 -2.26 -0.24
C ILE A 57 7.34 -1.91 0.05
N PRO A 58 8.30 -2.78 -0.29
CA PRO A 58 9.71 -2.49 -0.10
C PRO A 58 10.13 -1.35 -1.04
N LEU A 59 11.09 -0.51 -0.59
CA LEU A 59 11.46 0.71 -1.33
C LEU A 59 12.11 0.39 -2.69
N GLU A 60 12.81 -0.74 -2.78
CA GLU A 60 13.38 -1.28 -4.03
C GLU A 60 12.32 -1.50 -5.11
N SER A 61 11.22 -2.16 -4.76
CA SER A 61 10.09 -2.40 -5.68
C SER A 61 9.24 -1.15 -5.89
N TYR A 62 9.21 -0.22 -4.94
CA TYR A 62 8.46 1.03 -5.08
C TYR A 62 8.91 1.86 -6.27
N ASN A 63 10.20 1.92 -6.56
CA ASN A 63 10.67 2.73 -7.69
C ASN A 63 10.13 2.21 -9.03
N SER A 64 10.10 0.89 -9.21
CA SER A 64 9.56 0.25 -10.42
C SER A 64 8.04 0.31 -10.46
N ALA A 65 7.37 0.05 -9.33
CA ALA A 65 5.92 0.07 -9.23
C ALA A 65 5.35 1.50 -9.33
N LYS A 66 6.09 2.54 -8.93
CA LYS A 66 5.60 3.93 -8.92
C LYS A 66 5.07 4.34 -10.28
N SER A 67 5.86 4.14 -11.34
CA SER A 67 5.45 4.52 -12.70
C SER A 67 4.20 3.75 -13.17
N ILE A 68 4.11 2.47 -12.82
CA ILE A 68 2.99 1.59 -13.19
C ILE A 68 1.71 1.99 -12.42
N LEU A 69 1.84 2.29 -11.13
CA LEU A 69 0.73 2.69 -10.28
C LEU A 69 0.26 4.12 -10.56
N GLU A 70 1.16 5.03 -10.94
CA GLU A 70 0.78 6.39 -11.36
C GLU A 70 0.03 6.39 -12.69
N PHE A 71 0.41 5.50 -13.62
CA PHE A 71 -0.31 5.32 -14.87
C PHE A 71 -1.70 4.65 -14.70
N GLY A 72 -1.92 4.03 -13.54
CA GLY A 72 -3.11 3.23 -13.27
C GLY A 72 -2.92 1.81 -13.79
N CYS A 73 -2.93 0.83 -12.88
CA CYS A 73 -2.73 -0.57 -13.22
C CYS A 73 -3.85 -1.41 -12.61
N LYS A 74 -4.57 -2.17 -13.46
CA LYS A 74 -5.63 -3.11 -13.02
C LYS A 74 -6.68 -2.46 -12.11
N GLY A 75 -7.04 -1.20 -12.38
CA GLY A 75 -8.00 -0.45 -11.55
C GLY A 75 -7.41 0.10 -10.23
N LEU A 76 -6.08 0.10 -10.09
CA LEU A 76 -5.38 0.70 -8.95
C LEU A 76 -4.59 1.92 -9.41
N VAL A 77 -4.87 3.06 -8.79
CA VAL A 77 -4.17 4.31 -9.07
C VAL A 77 -3.48 4.77 -7.79
N SER A 78 -2.16 4.95 -7.81
CA SER A 78 -1.48 5.54 -6.65
C SER A 78 -1.81 7.01 -6.51
N GLN A 79 -2.42 7.38 -5.39
CA GLN A 79 -2.68 8.77 -5.05
C GLN A 79 -1.59 9.37 -4.16
N THR A 80 -1.05 8.59 -3.22
CA THR A 80 -0.04 9.13 -2.30
C THR A 80 0.92 8.07 -1.81
N SER A 81 2.14 8.48 -1.47
CA SER A 81 3.10 7.60 -0.80
C SER A 81 3.84 8.30 0.33
N SER A 82 4.17 7.56 1.38
CA SER A 82 4.93 8.08 2.52
C SER A 82 5.69 6.98 3.26
N GLY A 83 6.70 7.36 4.05
CA GLY A 83 7.37 6.43 4.97
C GLY A 83 6.54 6.07 6.19
N LYS A 84 5.40 6.73 6.42
CA LYS A 84 4.54 6.52 7.60
C LYS A 84 3.10 6.29 7.17
N ILE A 85 2.51 5.16 7.57
CA ILE A 85 1.09 4.82 7.31
C ILE A 85 0.14 5.92 7.81
N ARG A 86 0.46 6.58 8.93
CA ARG A 86 -0.35 7.67 9.49
C ARG A 86 -0.51 8.83 8.50
N LEU A 87 0.55 9.21 7.79
CA LEU A 87 0.50 10.29 6.79
C LEU A 87 -0.29 9.89 5.55
N VAL A 88 -0.18 8.63 5.13
CA VAL A 88 -0.98 8.12 4.00
C VAL A 88 -2.46 8.15 4.34
N ARG A 89 -2.85 7.65 5.52
CA ARG A 89 -4.24 7.67 6.00
C ARG A 89 -4.80 9.09 6.08
N GLU A 90 -4.02 10.02 6.61
CA GLU A 90 -4.43 11.42 6.74
C GLU A 90 -4.68 12.08 5.39
N ARG A 91 -3.79 11.85 4.40
CA ARG A 91 -3.95 12.37 3.04
C ARG A 91 -5.09 11.72 2.26
N MET A 92 -5.31 10.42 2.45
CA MET A 92 -6.42 9.71 1.83
C MET A 92 -7.77 10.00 2.51
N GLY A 93 -7.76 10.60 3.71
CA GLY A 93 -8.98 10.82 4.50
C GLY A 93 -9.53 9.54 5.15
N ILE A 94 -8.73 8.47 5.23
CA ILE A 94 -9.17 7.19 5.79
C ILE A 94 -9.32 7.33 7.31
N LYS A 95 -10.57 7.47 7.77
CA LYS A 95 -10.95 7.39 9.18
C LYS A 95 -10.95 5.93 9.62
N VAL A 96 -9.77 5.38 9.89
CA VAL A 96 -9.66 4.13 10.66
C VAL A 96 -10.18 4.38 12.07
N SER A 97 -11.35 3.81 12.39
CA SER A 97 -11.80 3.70 13.76
C SER A 97 -10.79 2.82 14.49
N ARG A 98 -9.99 3.41 15.40
CA ARG A 98 -9.21 2.60 16.33
C ARG A 98 -10.23 1.80 17.13
N LYS A 99 -10.31 0.48 16.94
CA LYS A 99 -10.95 -0.37 17.96
C LYS A 99 -10.19 -0.10 19.26
N LYS A 100 -10.84 0.61 20.21
CA LYS A 100 -10.37 0.67 21.60
C LYS A 100 -10.28 -0.78 22.06
N ARG A 101 -9.08 -1.22 22.41
CA ARG A 101 -8.85 -2.44 23.17
C ARG A 101 -8.92 -2.10 24.65
#